data_AF-A0A553FU66-F1
#
_entry.id   AF-A0A553FU66-F1
#
_cell.length_a   1.000
_cell.length_b   1.000
_cell.length_c   1.000
_cell.angle_alpha   90.00
_cell.angle_beta   90.00
_cell.angle_gamma   90.00
#
_symmetry.space_group_name_H-M   'P 1'
#
loop_
_entity.id
_entity.type
_entity.pdbx_description
1 polymer ?
#
loop_
_entity_poly.entity_id
_entity_poly.type
_entity_poly.pdbx_seq_one_letter_code
_entity_poly.pdbx_strand_id
1 'polypeptide(L)'
;MRRHPSLIPLSRFHRSILFVALMVKKNAPAIQGYPTLLEDKTAYAFDFYNEKLKKHFEVEQQILFPQIAGKDQALDELIREMVQERVHLDNLFMKLQSRNVSEKQLNHLGNTLEKHIRKEERIFFQKIQQVFTSEELDQLKL
;
A
#
# COMPACT_ATOMS: atom_id res chain seq x y z
N MET A 1 14.50 -13.89 -1.61
CA MET A 1 13.80 -14.66 -2.65
C MET A 1 13.37 -13.71 -3.75
N ARG A 2 13.47 -14.10 -5.04
CA ARG A 2 12.95 -13.27 -6.14
C ARG A 2 11.41 -13.28 -6.11
N ARG A 3 10.79 -12.15 -6.47
CA ARG A 3 9.33 -12.03 -6.61
C ARG A 3 8.86 -12.88 -7.80
N HIS A 4 7.84 -13.70 -7.61
CA HIS A 4 7.21 -14.48 -8.66
C HIS A 4 6.56 -13.57 -9.70
N PRO A 5 6.64 -13.86 -11.01
CA PRO A 5 6.13 -13.01 -12.07
C PRO A 5 4.69 -12.51 -11.89
N SER A 6 3.77 -13.36 -11.43
CA SER A 6 2.38 -12.98 -11.20
C SER A 6 2.20 -11.87 -10.14
N LEU A 7 3.09 -11.77 -9.15
CA LEU A 7 3.04 -10.74 -8.10
C LEU A 7 3.83 -9.47 -8.45
N ILE A 8 4.60 -9.48 -9.54
CA ILE A 8 5.41 -8.32 -9.96
C ILE A 8 4.55 -7.09 -10.30
N PRO A 9 3.39 -7.19 -10.98
CA PRO A 9 2.58 -6.02 -11.31
C PRO A 9 2.19 -5.18 -10.08
N LEU A 10 1.71 -5.84 -9.01
CA LEU A 10 1.40 -5.19 -7.74
C LEU A 10 2.66 -4.60 -7.10
N SER A 11 3.72 -5.40 -7.00
CA SER A 11 5.00 -5.01 -6.40
C SER A 11 5.66 -3.81 -7.10
N ARG A 12 5.51 -3.68 -8.43
CA ARG A 12 6.02 -2.52 -9.19
C ARG A 12 5.35 -1.23 -8.76
N PHE A 13 4.04 -1.26 -8.49
CA PHE A 13 3.30 -0.06 -8.09
C PHE A 13 3.67 0.40 -6.66
N HIS A 14 4.13 -0.52 -5.80
CA HIS A 14 4.59 -0.17 -4.44
C HIS A 14 5.72 0.86 -4.41
N ARG A 15 6.55 0.95 -5.46
CA ARG A 15 7.56 2.00 -5.56
C ARG A 15 6.92 3.40 -5.56
N SER A 16 5.83 3.58 -6.29
CA SER A 16 5.10 4.85 -6.34
C SER A 16 4.43 5.16 -5.00
N ILE A 17 3.87 4.14 -4.34
CA ILE A 17 3.25 4.31 -3.01
C ILE A 17 4.30 4.71 -1.97
N LEU A 18 5.45 4.02 -1.94
CA LEU A 18 6.55 4.33 -1.03
C LEU A 18 7.15 5.72 -1.27
N PHE A 19 7.15 6.18 -2.53
CA PHE A 19 7.56 7.54 -2.86
C PHE A 19 6.60 8.58 -2.23
N VAL A 20 5.29 8.39 -2.36
CA VAL A 20 4.28 9.27 -1.73
C VAL A 20 4.41 9.21 -0.21
N ALA A 21 4.57 8.00 0.35
CA ALA A 21 4.78 7.79 1.78
C ALA A 21 6.00 8.55 2.30
N LEU A 22 7.10 8.60 1.54
CA LEU A 22 8.28 9.40 1.87
C LEU A 22 8.00 10.90 1.81
N MET A 23 7.33 11.36 0.75
CA MET A 23 7.09 12.80 0.49
C MET A 23 6.28 13.49 1.58
N VAL A 24 5.34 12.77 2.20
CA VAL A 24 4.47 13.32 3.25
C VAL A 24 5.07 13.23 4.66
N LYS A 25 6.27 12.64 4.81
CA LYS A 25 6.95 12.63 6.11
C LYS A 25 7.48 14.01 6.47
N LYS A 26 7.61 14.23 7.77
CA LYS A 26 8.12 15.49 8.34
C LYS A 26 9.51 15.86 7.78
N ASN A 27 10.40 14.87 7.69
CA ASN A 27 11.77 15.07 7.21
C ASN A 27 11.93 14.66 5.73
N ALA A 28 10.88 14.77 4.93
CA ALA A 28 10.95 14.45 3.51
C ALA A 28 11.99 15.37 2.82
N PRO A 29 12.90 14.81 2.00
CA PRO A 29 13.82 15.63 1.23
C PRO A 29 13.05 16.50 0.23
N ALA A 30 13.60 17.67 -0.11
CA ALA A 30 13.09 18.43 -1.25
C ALA A 30 13.44 17.68 -2.54
N ILE A 31 12.40 17.29 -3.30
CA ILE A 31 12.56 16.58 -4.56
C ILE A 31 12.14 17.53 -5.68
N GLN A 32 13.05 17.76 -6.64
CA GLN A 32 12.79 18.62 -7.78
C GLN A 32 11.55 18.14 -8.54
N GLY A 33 10.62 19.06 -8.82
CA GLY A 33 9.37 18.76 -9.52
C GLY A 33 8.24 18.22 -8.63
N TYR A 34 8.43 18.19 -7.30
CA TYR A 34 7.39 17.75 -6.36
C TYR A 34 7.10 18.77 -5.25
N PRO A 35 5.88 18.73 -4.67
CA PRO A 35 5.48 19.61 -3.58
C PRO A 35 6.40 19.59 -2.35
N THR A 36 6.74 20.78 -1.84
CA THR A 36 7.50 20.96 -0.59
C THR A 36 6.63 21.53 0.54
N LEU A 37 5.66 22.38 0.20
CA LEU A 37 4.72 22.99 1.14
C LEU A 37 3.69 21.98 1.66
N LEU A 38 3.21 22.21 2.89
CA LEU A 38 2.30 21.29 3.58
C LEU A 38 0.98 21.08 2.82
N GLU A 39 0.39 22.18 2.33
CA GLU A 39 -0.88 22.15 1.60
C GLU A 39 -0.75 21.39 0.28
N ASP A 40 0.28 21.69 -0.51
CA ASP A 40 0.53 21.03 -1.79
C ASP A 40 0.86 19.54 -1.61
N LYS A 41 1.62 19.16 -0.56
CA LYS A 41 1.86 17.76 -0.20
C LYS A 41 0.57 17.04 0.17
N THR A 42 -0.33 17.73 0.88
CA THR A 42 -1.63 17.19 1.28
C THR A 42 -2.50 16.91 0.05
N ALA A 43 -2.62 17.90 -0.85
CA ALA A 43 -3.36 17.76 -2.10
C ALA A 43 -2.80 16.61 -2.95
N TYR A 44 -1.48 16.61 -3.19
CA TYR A 44 -0.82 15.57 -3.98
C TYR A 44 -1.02 14.15 -3.42
N ALA A 45 -0.93 13.99 -2.10
CA ALA A 45 -1.15 12.69 -1.46
C ALA A 45 -2.61 12.24 -1.56
N PHE A 46 -3.56 13.15 -1.42
CA PHE A 46 -4.99 12.86 -1.54
C PHE A 46 -5.38 12.51 -2.99
N ASP A 47 -4.85 13.22 -3.97
CA ASP A 47 -5.07 12.96 -5.39
C ASP A 47 -4.49 11.60 -5.79
N PHE A 48 -3.24 11.30 -5.39
CA PHE A 48 -2.65 9.99 -5.59
C PHE A 48 -3.50 8.86 -5.00
N TYR A 49 -4.07 9.10 -3.81
CA TYR A 49 -4.92 8.12 -3.17
C TYR A 49 -6.20 7.85 -3.97
N ASN A 50 -6.91 8.89 -4.39
CA ASN A 50 -8.16 8.75 -5.13
C ASN A 50 -7.96 8.18 -6.53
N GLU A 51 -6.91 8.60 -7.24
CA GLU A 51 -6.72 8.24 -8.64
C GLU A 51 -6.05 6.87 -8.82
N LYS A 52 -5.18 6.47 -7.87
CA LYS A 52 -4.28 5.33 -8.07
C LYS A 52 -4.30 4.34 -6.92
N LEU A 53 -4.12 4.80 -5.67
CA LEU A 53 -3.97 3.88 -4.53
C LEU A 53 -5.24 3.06 -4.28
N LYS A 54 -6.43 3.67 -4.35
CA LYS A 54 -7.70 2.95 -4.21
C LYS A 54 -7.82 1.79 -5.18
N LYS A 55 -7.53 2.01 -6.46
CA LYS A 55 -7.58 0.97 -7.49
C LYS A 55 -6.63 -0.18 -7.19
N HIS A 56 -5.43 0.13 -6.70
CA HIS A 56 -4.47 -0.89 -6.29
C HIS A 56 -5.00 -1.73 -5.11
N PHE A 57 -5.57 -1.08 -4.08
CA PHE A 57 -6.21 -1.79 -2.97
C PHE A 57 -7.41 -2.63 -3.41
N GLU A 58 -8.20 -2.15 -4.37
CA GLU A 58 -9.32 -2.90 -4.94
C GLU A 58 -8.85 -4.16 -5.68
N VAL A 59 -7.78 -4.10 -6.46
CA VAL A 59 -7.21 -5.30 -7.11
C VAL A 59 -6.83 -6.34 -6.06
N GLU A 60 -6.12 -5.94 -5.02
CA GLU A 60 -5.74 -6.88 -3.96
C GLU A 60 -6.94 -7.45 -3.22
N GLN A 61 -7.93 -6.62 -2.88
CA GLN A 61 -9.10 -7.05 -2.12
C GLN A 61 -10.06 -7.92 -2.94
N GLN A 62 -10.32 -7.56 -4.21
CA GLN A 62 -11.34 -8.20 -5.04
C GLN A 62 -10.77 -9.36 -5.87
N ILE A 63 -9.46 -9.38 -6.09
CA ILE A 63 -8.82 -10.35 -6.99
C ILE A 63 -7.82 -11.20 -6.22
N LEU A 64 -6.81 -10.61 -5.56
CA LEU A 64 -5.76 -11.39 -4.91
C LEU A 64 -6.30 -12.18 -3.71
N PHE A 65 -6.92 -11.50 -2.74
CA PHE A 65 -7.34 -12.12 -1.47
C PHE A 65 -8.30 -13.30 -1.67
N PRO A 66 -9.35 -13.24 -2.53
CA PRO A 66 -10.25 -14.36 -2.74
C PRO A 66 -9.57 -15.59 -3.36
N GLN A 67 -8.53 -15.39 -4.16
CA GLN A 67 -7.79 -16.49 -4.80
C GLN A 67 -6.85 -17.20 -3.82
N ILE A 68 -6.44 -16.54 -2.74
CA ILE A 68 -5.46 -17.10 -1.80
C ILE A 68 -6.04 -17.49 -0.43
N ALA A 69 -7.25 -17.02 -0.10
CA ALA A 69 -7.89 -17.28 1.19
C ALA A 69 -8.19 -18.77 1.39
N GLY A 70 -8.12 -19.23 2.65
CA GLY A 70 -8.41 -20.60 3.06
C GLY A 70 -7.33 -21.63 2.72
N LYS A 71 -6.21 -21.20 2.13
CA LYS A 71 -5.09 -22.09 1.77
C LYS A 71 -4.11 -22.31 2.93
N ASP A 72 -3.98 -21.34 3.83
CA ASP A 72 -3.10 -21.41 5.00
C ASP A 72 -3.60 -20.45 6.09
N GLN A 73 -3.67 -20.91 7.34
CA GLN A 73 -4.23 -20.12 8.45
C GLN A 73 -3.44 -18.82 8.71
N ALA A 74 -2.10 -18.88 8.67
CA ALA A 74 -1.27 -17.70 8.90
C ALA A 74 -1.39 -16.70 7.74
N LEU A 75 -1.63 -17.18 6.50
CA LEU A 75 -1.96 -16.30 5.38
C LEU A 75 -3.33 -15.64 5.57
N ASP A 76 -4.34 -16.35 6.05
CA ASP A 76 -5.66 -15.78 6.36
C ASP A 76 -5.61 -14.74 7.50
N GLU A 77 -4.75 -14.94 8.49
CA GLU A 77 -4.44 -13.95 9.52
C GLU A 77 -3.82 -12.69 8.89
N LEU A 78 -2.84 -12.84 8.00
CA LEU A 78 -2.24 -11.70 7.30
C LEU A 78 -3.25 -10.95 6.43
N ILE A 79 -4.17 -11.64 5.73
CA ILE A 79 -5.23 -10.99 4.95
C ILE A 79 -6.10 -10.12 5.87
N ARG A 80 -6.52 -10.64 7.03
CA ARG A 80 -7.32 -9.88 8.00
C ARG A 80 -6.58 -8.64 8.50
N GLU A 81 -5.30 -8.77 8.80
CA GLU A 81 -4.48 -7.64 9.21
C GLU A 81 -4.33 -6.60 8.08
N MET A 82 -4.10 -7.04 6.83
CA MET A 82 -4.02 -6.15 5.66
C MET A 82 -5.31 -5.36 5.46
N VAL A 83 -6.46 -6.00 5.59
CA VAL A 83 -7.77 -5.34 5.48
C VAL A 83 -7.95 -4.28 6.58
N GLN A 84 -7.61 -4.61 7.84
CA GLN A 84 -7.71 -3.66 8.95
C GLN A 84 -6.77 -2.45 8.78
N GLU A 85 -5.53 -2.70 8.33
CA GLU A 85 -4.57 -1.64 8.04
C GLU A 85 -5.05 -0.71 6.91
N ARG A 86 -5.70 -1.25 5.86
CA ARG A 86 -6.28 -0.45 4.78
C ARG A 86 -7.43 0.41 5.24
N VAL A 87 -8.36 -0.13 6.04
CA VAL A 87 -9.44 0.67 6.63
C VAL A 87 -8.86 1.83 7.45
N HIS A 88 -7.78 1.60 8.19
CA HIS A 88 -7.10 2.67 8.91
C HIS A 88 -6.47 3.70 7.97
N LEU A 89 -5.79 3.27 6.90
CA LEU A 89 -5.22 4.16 5.88
C LEU A 89 -6.28 5.00 5.18
N ASP A 90 -7.40 4.42 4.78
CA ASP A 90 -8.51 5.13 4.13
C ASP A 90 -9.02 6.26 5.02
N ASN A 91 -9.17 5.98 6.32
CA ASN A 91 -9.55 6.99 7.31
C ASN A 91 -8.50 8.11 7.45
N LEU A 92 -7.21 7.80 7.35
CA LEU A 92 -6.15 8.81 7.37
C LEU A 92 -6.17 9.67 6.11
N PHE A 93 -6.40 9.09 4.93
CA PHE A 93 -6.54 9.83 3.68
C PHE A 93 -7.79 10.71 3.66
N MET A 94 -8.93 10.22 4.15
CA MET A 94 -10.16 11.04 4.26
C MET A 94 -9.96 12.28 5.14
N LYS A 95 -9.16 12.16 6.21
CA LYS A 95 -8.83 13.32 7.07
C LYS A 95 -8.02 14.41 6.35
N LEU A 96 -7.41 14.12 5.21
CA LEU A 96 -6.67 15.11 4.42
C LEU A 96 -7.59 16.14 3.75
N GLN A 97 -8.89 15.86 3.63
CA GLN A 97 -9.87 16.81 3.09
C GLN A 97 -10.17 17.97 4.06
N SER A 98 -9.67 17.90 5.30
CA SER A 98 -9.82 18.97 6.27
C SER A 98 -9.00 20.21 5.89
N ARG A 99 -9.51 21.40 6.21
CA ARG A 99 -8.78 22.66 6.00
C ARG A 99 -7.53 22.82 6.88
N ASN A 100 -7.42 22.05 7.97
CA ASN A 100 -6.37 22.23 8.99
C ASN A 100 -5.51 20.96 9.16
N VAL A 101 -5.03 20.38 8.05
CA VAL A 101 -4.10 19.25 8.11
C VAL A 101 -2.75 19.72 8.67
N SER A 102 -2.31 19.08 9.74
CA SER A 102 -1.01 19.34 10.35
C SER A 102 0.09 18.46 9.76
N GLU A 103 1.34 18.94 9.85
CA GLU A 103 2.54 18.14 9.52
C GLU A 103 2.58 16.81 10.29
N LYS A 104 2.10 16.78 11.53
CA LYS A 104 2.03 15.56 12.35
C LYS A 104 1.09 14.52 11.72
N GLN A 105 -0.04 14.94 11.16
CA GLN A 105 -0.99 14.04 10.50
C GLN A 105 -0.41 13.46 9.21
N LEU A 106 0.20 14.30 8.35
CA LEU A 106 0.88 13.81 7.15
C LEU A 106 2.03 12.86 7.48
N ASN A 107 2.84 13.21 8.48
CA ASN A 107 3.93 12.34 8.91
C ASN A 107 3.43 11.00 9.44
N HIS A 108 2.32 10.99 10.19
CA HIS A 108 1.70 9.75 10.63
C HIS A 108 1.22 8.91 9.44
N LEU A 109 0.50 9.51 8.48
CA LEU A 109 0.06 8.85 7.25
C LEU A 109 1.24 8.22 6.50
N GLY A 110 2.32 8.98 6.26
CA GLY A 110 3.49 8.47 5.53
C GLY A 110 4.16 7.29 6.22
N ASN A 111 4.27 7.31 7.55
CA ASN A 111 4.83 6.19 8.31
C ASN A 111 3.91 4.97 8.30
N THR A 112 2.60 5.17 8.45
CA THR A 112 1.60 4.08 8.39
C THR A 112 1.58 3.43 7.01
N LEU A 113 1.57 4.24 5.94
CA LEU A 113 1.55 3.77 4.56
C LEU A 113 2.84 3.01 4.20
N GLU A 114 4.01 3.54 4.58
CA GLU A 114 5.25 2.79 4.39
C GLU A 114 5.21 1.46 5.13
N LYS A 115 4.79 1.44 6.40
CA LYS A 115 4.74 0.21 7.19
C LYS A 115 3.87 -0.85 6.52
N HIS A 116 2.69 -0.46 6.03
CA HIS A 116 1.77 -1.34 5.30
C HIS A 116 2.44 -1.95 4.06
N ILE A 117 2.96 -1.12 3.17
CA ILE A 117 3.57 -1.58 1.91
C ILE A 117 4.83 -2.42 2.16
N ARG A 118 5.62 -2.09 3.19
CA ARG A 118 6.79 -2.91 3.57
C ARG A 118 6.38 -4.27 4.10
N LYS A 119 5.28 -4.36 4.85
CA LYS A 119 4.73 -5.62 5.34
C LYS A 119 4.19 -6.46 4.18
N GLU A 120 3.50 -5.84 3.25
CA GLU A 120 3.01 -6.50 2.05
C GLU A 120 4.15 -7.13 1.23
N GLU A 121 5.20 -6.36 0.97
CA GLU A 121 6.38 -6.82 0.23
C GLU A 121 7.16 -7.91 0.97
N ARG A 122 7.46 -7.70 2.26
CA ARG A 122 8.45 -8.51 2.98
C ARG A 122 7.85 -9.70 3.70
N ILE A 123 6.55 -9.67 4.01
CA ILE A 123 5.90 -10.69 4.81
C ILE A 123 4.81 -11.35 3.99
N PHE A 124 3.82 -10.57 3.55
CA PHE A 124 2.63 -11.12 2.90
C PHE A 124 2.95 -11.82 1.58
N PHE A 125 3.58 -11.13 0.63
CA PHE A 125 3.90 -11.75 -0.65
C PHE A 125 4.97 -12.85 -0.52
N GLN A 126 5.83 -12.81 0.52
CA GLN A 126 6.73 -13.93 0.79
C GLN A 126 5.96 -15.16 1.26
N LYS A 127 4.99 -14.98 2.17
CA LYS A 127 4.13 -16.05 2.67
C LYS A 127 3.29 -16.67 1.55
N ILE A 128 2.74 -15.87 0.64
CA ILE A 128 2.03 -16.40 -0.55
C ILE A 128 2.96 -17.34 -1.33
N GLN A 129 4.19 -16.92 -1.64
CA GLN A 129 5.13 -17.75 -2.40
C GLN A 129 5.70 -18.96 -1.63
N GLN A 130 5.49 -19.04 -0.32
CA GLN A 130 5.83 -20.21 0.49
C GLN A 130 4.68 -21.22 0.54
N VAL A 131 3.44 -20.75 0.44
CA VAL A 131 2.23 -21.56 0.53
C VAL A 131 1.83 -22.13 -0.84
N PHE A 132 2.04 -21.36 -1.91
CA PHE A 132 1.59 -21.71 -3.26
C PHE A 132 2.73 -22.28 -4.10
N THR A 133 2.42 -23.27 -4.94
CA THR A 133 3.37 -23.73 -5.97
C THR A 133 3.51 -22.69 -7.09
N SER A 134 4.53 -22.84 -7.93
CA SER A 134 4.69 -21.95 -9.10
C SER A 134 3.47 -21.99 -10.02
N GLU A 135 2.91 -23.19 -10.23
CA GLU A 135 1.75 -23.41 -11.10
C GLU A 135 0.48 -22.76 -10.52
N GLU A 136 0.28 -22.82 -9.21
CA GLU A 136 -0.84 -22.11 -8.56
C GLU A 136 -0.66 -20.58 -8.63
N LEU A 137 0.58 -20.09 -8.51
CA LEU A 137 0.89 -18.66 -8.63
C LEU A 137 0.70 -18.14 -10.06
N ASP A 138 0.97 -18.95 -11.08
CA ASP A 138 0.75 -18.60 -12.49
C ASP A 138 -0.74 -18.49 -12.84
N GLN A 139 -1.61 -19.11 -12.06
CA GLN A 139 -3.06 -19.04 -12.23
C GLN A 139 -3.70 -17.78 -11.62
N LEU A 140 -2.94 -17.00 -10.85
CA LEU A 140 -3.44 -15.75 -10.26
C LEU A 140 -3.75 -14.72 -11.36
N LYS A 141 -5.02 -14.28 -11.40
CA LYS A 141 -5.51 -13.34 -12.42
C LYS A 141 -5.36 -11.87 -12.02
N LEU A 142 -4.13 -11.39 -11.84
CA LEU A 142 -3.79 -10.04 -11.33
C LEU A 142 -3.67 -8.94 -12.39
#